data_AF-A0A8J4GVR8-F1
#
_entry.id   AF-A0A8J4GVR8-F1
#
_cell.length_a   1.000
_cell.length_b   1.000
_cell.length_c   1.000
_cell.angle_alpha   90.00
_cell.angle_beta   90.00
_cell.angle_gamma   90.00
#
_symmetry.space_group_name_H-M   'P 1'
#
loop_
_entity.id
_entity.type
_entity.pdbx_description
1 polymer ?
#
loop_
_entity_poly.entity_id
_entity_poly.type
_entity_poly.pdbx_seq_one_letter_code
_entity_poly.pdbx_strand_id
1 'polypeptide(L)'
;MTEQDLWVHFTQEQLQEYLGLLKDPDAAAGHLASVLKLDNYRFDAREAILLDYASYAIEFAHKQGFGLIRTASWYNVAHRTLQTCIGGAPYEECEACFKGLILQLVRPRPGTDTPFFSPDQVAAIGNFMARGLLRHYRLYQHVFSTEQAHIQYTAELLVETARVPSFEAAMSQSEWDAMHEKQRLDAERAKKAAEEAEVARLADEARRAEEEARRAAEEARRAELARKPATLEEAIQQLVAVRLEAEKEALVAHYKAKEDEMLAKISELEEAIATKKPPSAGGTKRKEAKEAREAKEAREVKDS
;
A
#
# COMPACT_ATOMS: atom_id res chain seq x y z
N MET A 1 -3.45 23.66 46.74
CA MET A 1 -2.82 22.53 46.02
C MET A 1 -3.58 21.29 46.41
N THR A 2 -4.33 20.74 45.46
CA THR A 2 -4.85 19.38 45.56
C THR A 2 -3.70 18.38 45.32
N GLU A 3 -3.85 17.11 45.70
CA GLU A 3 -2.83 16.08 45.42
C GLU A 3 -2.53 15.94 43.92
N GLN A 4 -3.51 16.23 43.06
CA GLN A 4 -3.35 16.24 41.61
C GLN A 4 -2.47 17.40 41.11
N ASP A 5 -2.48 18.55 41.80
CA ASP A 5 -1.61 19.69 41.47
C ASP A 5 -0.15 19.49 41.89
N LEU A 6 0.12 18.48 42.73
CA LEU A 6 1.44 18.20 43.26
C LEU A 6 2.26 17.32 42.30
N TRP A 7 1.63 16.27 41.79
CA TRP A 7 2.27 15.26 40.95
C TRP A 7 2.02 15.50 39.47
N VAL A 8 2.33 16.72 39.01
CA VAL A 8 2.09 17.14 37.62
C VAL A 8 3.12 16.54 36.66
N HIS A 9 4.39 16.55 37.08
CA HIS A 9 5.52 16.15 36.21
C HIS A 9 6.08 14.77 36.55
N PHE A 10 5.87 14.31 37.78
CA PHE A 10 6.42 13.05 38.28
C PHE A 10 5.36 12.32 39.08
N THR A 11 5.42 11.00 39.09
CA THR A 11 4.84 10.18 40.14
C THR A 11 5.80 10.07 41.32
N GLN A 12 5.28 9.71 42.50
CA GLN A 12 6.10 9.51 43.69
C GLN A 12 7.17 8.43 43.48
N GLU A 13 6.81 7.34 42.81
CA GLU A 13 7.70 6.22 42.51
C GLU A 13 8.85 6.65 41.57
N GLN A 14 8.53 7.37 40.49
CA GLN A 14 9.54 7.87 39.54
C GLN A 14 10.56 8.80 40.20
N LEU A 15 10.10 9.68 41.11
CA LEU A 15 11.01 10.57 41.84
C LEU A 15 11.90 9.80 42.81
N GLN A 16 11.35 8.79 43.49
CA GLN A 16 12.12 7.94 44.40
C GLN A 16 13.17 7.12 43.65
N GLU A 17 12.81 6.59 42.48
CA GLU A 17 13.73 5.88 41.59
C GLU A 17 14.86 6.79 41.11
N TYR A 18 14.54 8.02 40.67
CA TYR A 18 15.54 9.01 40.29
C TYR A 18 16.53 9.31 41.43
N LEU A 19 16.03 9.49 42.66
CA LEU A 19 16.88 9.72 43.82
C LEU A 19 17.75 8.50 44.18
N GLY A 20 17.29 7.29 43.89
CA GLY A 20 18.10 6.07 44.02
C GLY A 20 19.22 5.97 42.97
N LEU A 21 18.94 6.47 41.76
CA LEU A 21 19.87 6.51 40.63
C LEU A 21 20.87 7.67 40.69
N LEU A 22 20.74 8.61 41.63
CA LEU A 22 21.61 9.79 41.75
C LEU A 22 23.12 9.47 41.89
N LYS A 23 23.47 8.21 42.20
CA LYS A 23 24.85 7.71 42.23
C LYS A 23 25.49 7.59 40.85
N ASP A 24 24.68 7.34 39.83
CA ASP A 24 25.09 7.24 38.43
C ASP A 24 24.41 8.38 37.64
N PRO A 25 25.14 9.46 37.33
CA PRO A 25 24.56 10.64 36.71
C PRO A 25 23.97 10.36 35.33
N ASP A 26 24.57 9.44 34.56
CA ASP A 26 24.11 9.13 33.20
C ASP A 26 22.81 8.33 33.23
N ALA A 27 22.70 7.37 34.15
CA ALA A 27 21.47 6.61 34.37
C ALA A 27 20.34 7.50 34.93
N ALA A 28 20.67 8.39 35.88
CA ALA A 28 19.70 9.34 36.44
C ALA A 28 19.16 10.31 35.39
N ALA A 29 20.03 10.86 34.53
CA ALA A 29 19.63 11.72 33.43
C ALA A 29 18.77 10.98 32.40
N GLY A 30 19.12 9.74 32.05
CA GLY A 30 18.33 8.91 31.14
C GLY A 30 16.92 8.61 31.68
N HIS A 31 16.80 8.29 32.97
CA HIS A 31 15.51 8.06 33.62
C HIS A 31 14.66 9.34 33.62
N LEU A 32 15.26 10.47 34.03
CA LEU A 32 14.55 11.76 34.08
C LEU A 32 14.10 12.23 32.68
N ALA A 33 14.92 12.02 31.66
CA ALA A 33 14.56 12.30 30.26
C ALA A 33 13.35 11.48 29.82
N SER A 34 13.32 10.18 30.15
CA SER A 34 12.17 9.32 29.84
C SER A 34 10.89 9.78 30.54
N VAL A 35 10.99 10.20 31.81
CA VAL A 35 9.81 10.67 32.57
C VAL A 35 9.28 11.99 32.03
N LEU A 36 10.18 12.92 31.67
CA LEU A 36 9.83 14.22 31.11
C LEU A 36 9.51 14.20 29.61
N LYS A 37 9.63 13.03 28.95
CA LYS A 37 9.43 12.83 27.51
C LYS A 37 10.35 13.70 26.65
N LEU A 38 11.62 13.76 27.03
CA LEU A 38 12.69 14.47 26.32
C LEU A 38 13.50 13.45 25.51
N ASP A 39 12.96 13.01 24.38
CA ASP A 39 13.54 11.90 23.60
C ASP A 39 14.81 12.31 22.83
N ASN A 40 14.93 13.59 22.46
CA ASN A 40 15.99 14.12 21.60
C ASN A 40 17.04 14.91 22.37
N TYR A 41 17.11 14.79 23.70
CA TYR A 41 18.05 15.55 24.54
C TYR A 41 19.53 15.39 24.16
N ARG A 42 19.91 14.33 23.42
CA ARG A 42 21.27 14.13 22.89
C ARG A 42 21.59 14.96 21.65
N PHE A 43 20.58 15.37 20.90
CA PHE A 43 20.72 16.06 19.61
C PHE A 43 20.18 17.48 19.64
N ASP A 44 19.14 17.74 20.46
CA ASP A 44 18.58 19.06 20.68
C ASP A 44 19.12 19.66 21.99
N ALA A 45 19.86 20.76 21.86
CA ALA A 45 20.39 21.52 22.98
C ALA A 45 19.28 22.10 23.88
N ARG A 46 18.10 22.40 23.33
CA ARG A 46 16.97 22.95 24.10
C ARG A 46 16.44 21.91 25.07
N GLU A 47 16.19 20.69 24.59
CA GLU A 47 15.78 19.56 25.44
C GLU A 47 16.86 19.19 26.46
N ALA A 48 18.14 19.25 26.08
CA ALA A 48 19.26 19.05 27.00
C ALA A 48 19.23 20.07 28.15
N ILE A 49 19.03 21.36 27.84
CA ILE A 49 18.95 22.43 28.86
C ILE A 49 17.76 22.23 29.80
N LEU A 50 16.61 21.76 29.29
CA LEU A 50 15.45 21.44 30.12
C LEU A 50 15.76 20.29 31.09
N LEU A 51 16.44 19.25 30.61
CA LEU A 51 16.86 18.10 31.42
C LEU A 51 17.87 18.51 32.50
N ASP A 52 18.86 19.32 32.14
CA ASP A 52 19.86 19.86 33.07
C ASP A 52 19.19 20.73 34.15
N TYR A 53 18.27 21.60 33.74
CA TYR A 53 17.55 22.43 34.70
C TYR A 53 16.73 21.59 35.68
N ALA A 54 16.06 20.54 35.19
CA ALA A 54 15.29 19.64 36.03
C ALA A 54 16.17 18.84 37.00
N SER A 55 17.28 18.31 36.52
CA SER A 55 18.22 17.56 37.35
C SER A 55 18.82 18.45 38.45
N TYR A 56 19.24 19.69 38.14
CA TYR A 56 19.75 20.63 39.14
C TYR A 56 18.70 21.07 40.15
N ALA A 57 17.45 21.27 39.73
CA ALA A 57 16.37 21.64 40.65
C ALA A 57 16.09 20.51 41.66
N ILE A 58 16.07 19.25 41.22
CA ILE A 58 15.84 18.09 42.08
C ILE A 58 17.06 17.82 42.97
N GLU A 59 18.28 17.92 42.43
CA GLU A 59 19.52 17.75 43.18
C GLU A 59 19.64 18.82 44.29
N PHE A 60 19.26 20.06 44.00
CA PHE A 60 19.18 21.11 45.02
C PHE A 60 18.22 20.72 46.16
N ALA A 61 17.02 20.26 45.84
CA ALA A 61 16.06 19.82 46.86
C ALA A 61 16.60 18.64 47.69
N HIS A 62 17.29 17.70 47.05
CA HIS A 62 17.95 16.60 47.74
C HIS A 62 19.06 17.09 48.69
N LYS A 63 19.92 18.02 48.24
CA LYS A 63 20.98 18.64 49.06
C LYS A 63 20.43 19.43 50.26
N GLN A 64 19.25 20.04 50.11
CA GLN A 64 18.55 20.74 51.21
C GLN A 64 17.77 19.78 52.14
N GLY A 65 17.79 18.47 51.88
CA GLY A 65 17.07 17.48 52.69
C GLY A 65 15.55 17.57 52.56
N PHE A 66 15.03 17.97 51.40
CA PHE A 66 13.59 18.00 51.17
C PHE A 66 13.03 16.59 50.99
N GLY A 67 11.88 16.32 51.60
CA GLY A 67 11.12 15.09 51.34
C GLY A 67 10.55 15.06 49.92
N LEU A 68 9.99 13.92 49.51
CA LEU A 68 9.49 13.69 48.15
C LEU A 68 8.40 14.71 47.75
N ILE A 69 7.42 14.92 48.63
CA ILE A 69 6.30 15.87 48.45
C ILE A 69 6.83 17.30 48.28
N ARG A 70 7.79 17.70 49.12
CA ARG A 70 8.38 19.04 49.07
C ARG A 70 9.24 19.23 47.82
N THR A 71 9.94 18.19 47.39
CA THR A 71 10.74 18.19 46.16
C THR A 71 9.85 18.33 44.92
N ALA A 72 8.73 17.61 44.85
CA ALA A 72 7.74 17.78 43.79
C ALA A 72 7.15 19.21 43.77
N SER A 73 6.78 19.73 44.95
CA SER A 73 6.28 21.11 45.09
C SER A 73 7.30 22.14 44.60
N TRP A 74 8.57 21.94 44.97
CA TRP A 74 9.68 22.79 44.56
C TRP A 74 9.87 22.76 43.03
N TYR A 75 9.92 21.57 42.45
CA TYR A 75 10.07 21.43 41.01
C TYR A 75 8.91 22.09 40.24
N ASN A 76 7.67 21.97 40.73
CA ASN A 76 6.53 22.65 40.10
C ASN A 76 6.71 24.17 40.07
N VAL A 77 7.23 24.77 41.15
CA VAL A 77 7.56 26.20 41.18
C VAL A 77 8.68 26.52 40.18
N ALA A 78 9.80 25.79 40.26
CA ALA A 78 10.96 26.02 39.41
C ALA A 78 10.64 25.86 37.91
N HIS A 79 9.85 24.84 37.57
CA HIS A 79 9.39 24.57 36.21
C HIS A 79 8.43 25.65 35.72
N ARG A 80 7.44 26.06 36.53
CA ARG A 80 6.53 27.15 36.13
C ARG A 80 7.26 28.46 35.90
N THR A 81 8.23 28.81 36.75
CA THR A 81 9.06 30.01 36.52
C THR A 81 9.87 29.90 35.23
N LEU A 82 10.45 28.73 34.94
CA LEU A 82 11.15 28.51 33.67
C LEU A 82 10.19 28.65 32.47
N GLN A 83 8.99 28.07 32.53
CA GLN A 83 7.99 28.20 31.47
C GLN A 83 7.58 29.66 31.23
N THR A 84 7.44 30.47 32.29
CA THR A 84 7.19 31.92 32.15
C THR A 84 8.34 32.63 31.42
N CYS A 85 9.60 32.25 31.71
CA CYS A 85 10.78 32.78 31.03
C CYS A 85 10.85 32.35 29.55
N ILE A 86 10.58 31.08 29.26
CA ILE A 86 10.53 30.53 27.90
C ILE A 86 9.43 31.19 27.07
N GLY A 87 8.28 31.48 27.70
CA GLY A 87 7.16 32.19 27.08
C GLY A 87 7.47 33.65 26.71
N GLY A 88 8.66 34.17 27.05
CA GLY A 88 9.11 35.49 26.67
C GLY A 88 8.61 36.63 27.58
N ALA A 89 8.05 36.31 28.75
CA ALA A 89 7.65 37.31 29.73
C ALA A 89 8.88 38.05 30.28
N PRO A 90 8.80 39.38 30.51
CA PRO A 90 9.93 40.18 30.99
C PRO A 90 10.48 39.69 32.33
N TYR A 91 11.71 40.10 32.65
CA TYR A 91 12.40 39.68 33.87
C TYR A 91 11.58 39.98 35.14
N GLU A 92 10.97 41.17 35.22
CA GLU A 92 10.17 41.58 36.38
C GLU A 92 8.95 40.67 36.58
N GLU A 93 8.31 40.23 35.49
CA GLU A 93 7.18 39.30 35.54
C GLU A 93 7.61 37.90 35.93
N CYS A 94 8.76 37.43 35.44
CA CYS A 94 9.33 36.14 35.86
C CYS A 94 9.68 36.13 37.35
N GLU A 95 10.29 37.20 37.85
CA GLU A 95 10.61 37.36 39.27
C GLU A 95 9.34 37.45 40.12
N ALA A 96 8.33 38.21 39.67
CA ALA A 96 7.04 38.31 40.34
C ALA A 96 6.29 36.97 40.36
N CYS A 97 6.32 36.21 39.27
CA CYS A 97 5.76 34.86 39.18
C CYS A 97 6.40 33.93 40.23
N PHE A 98 7.74 33.88 40.27
CA PHE A 98 8.47 33.10 41.27
C PHE A 98 8.11 33.49 42.71
N LYS A 99 8.15 34.79 43.02
CA LYS A 99 7.80 35.30 44.36
C LYS A 99 6.35 34.93 44.72
N GLY A 100 5.41 35.13 43.82
CA GLY A 100 4.00 34.80 44.03
C GLY A 100 3.78 33.32 44.33
N LEU A 101 4.42 32.42 43.57
CA LEU A 101 4.32 30.98 43.76
C LEU A 101 4.92 30.52 45.10
N ILE A 102 6.12 31.02 45.45
CA ILE A 102 6.78 30.65 46.70
C ILE A 102 6.02 31.17 47.92
N LEU A 103 5.54 32.43 47.88
CA LEU A 103 4.83 33.03 49.01
C LEU A 103 3.57 32.24 49.41
N GLN A 104 2.90 31.60 48.45
CA GLN A 104 1.76 30.72 48.73
C GLN A 104 2.14 29.47 49.54
N LEU A 105 3.39 29.01 49.38
CA LEU A 105 3.92 27.77 49.94
C LEU A 105 4.75 27.99 51.23
N VAL A 106 4.90 29.22 51.71
CA VAL A 106 5.64 29.49 52.95
C VAL A 106 4.76 29.26 54.18
N ARG A 107 5.27 28.52 55.17
CA ARG A 107 4.67 28.37 56.51
C ARG A 107 5.76 28.42 57.59
N PRO A 108 5.55 29.07 58.74
CA PRO A 108 6.58 29.23 59.77
C PRO A 108 7.13 27.91 60.34
N ARG A 109 6.28 26.89 60.47
CA ARG A 109 6.66 25.53 60.85
C ARG A 109 5.98 24.53 59.91
N PRO A 110 6.61 24.17 58.78
CA PRO A 110 6.08 23.13 57.91
C PRO A 110 6.18 21.77 58.62
N GLY A 111 5.19 20.90 58.41
CA GLY A 111 5.28 19.49 58.81
C GLY A 111 6.30 18.73 57.96
N THR A 112 6.71 17.53 58.39
CA THR A 112 7.70 16.69 57.70
C THR A 112 7.26 16.33 56.28
N ASP A 113 6.00 15.91 56.11
CA ASP A 113 5.42 15.46 54.83
C ASP A 113 4.42 16.47 54.27
N THR A 114 4.84 17.73 54.19
CA THR A 114 3.99 18.81 53.66
C THR A 114 4.63 19.49 52.44
N PRO A 115 3.82 20.02 51.50
CA PRO A 115 4.31 20.78 50.35
C PRO A 115 4.83 22.18 50.73
N PHE A 116 4.80 22.54 52.02
CA PHE A 116 5.16 23.86 52.52
C PHE A 116 6.65 23.95 52.88
N PHE A 117 7.16 25.18 52.80
CA PHE A 117 8.56 25.52 53.08
C PHE A 117 8.69 26.43 54.30
N SER A 118 9.75 26.23 55.08
CA SER A 118 10.11 27.15 56.16
C SER A 118 10.76 28.43 55.59
N PRO A 119 10.77 29.55 56.33
CA PRO A 119 11.44 30.76 55.88
C PRO A 119 12.92 30.56 55.51
N ASP A 120 13.65 29.71 56.23
CA ASP A 120 15.05 29.40 55.94
C ASP A 120 15.21 28.63 54.62
N GLN A 121 14.32 27.66 54.36
CA GLN A 121 14.28 26.92 53.10
C GLN A 121 13.93 27.83 51.92
N VAL A 122 13.03 28.78 52.13
CA VAL A 122 12.67 29.80 51.14
C VAL A 122 13.86 30.70 50.82
N ALA A 123 14.67 31.08 51.81
CA ALA A 123 15.89 31.84 51.57
C ALA A 123 16.91 31.03 50.74
N ALA A 124 17.06 29.72 51.00
CA ALA A 124 17.90 28.84 50.19
C ALA A 124 17.40 28.71 48.75
N ILE A 125 16.09 28.51 48.58
CA ILE A 125 15.40 28.46 47.28
C ILE A 125 15.59 29.78 46.51
N GLY A 126 15.40 30.93 47.16
CA GLY A 126 15.61 32.24 46.57
C GLY A 126 17.04 32.43 46.09
N ASN A 127 18.02 32.02 46.88
CA ASN A 127 19.44 32.04 46.49
C ASN A 127 19.74 31.12 45.30
N PHE A 128 19.14 29.94 45.25
CA PHE A 128 19.27 29.04 44.10
C PHE A 128 18.71 29.67 42.83
N MET A 129 17.50 30.20 42.86
CA MET A 129 16.87 30.84 41.69
C MET A 129 17.60 32.09 41.24
N ALA A 130 18.05 32.92 42.20
CA ALA A 130 18.81 34.13 41.94
C ALA A 130 20.15 33.81 41.27
N ARG A 131 20.86 32.75 41.68
CA ARG A 131 22.15 32.35 41.09
C ARG A 131 22.00 31.56 39.79
N GLY A 132 20.92 30.82 39.65
CA GLY A 132 20.59 29.99 38.50
C GLY A 132 19.78 30.74 37.46
N LEU A 133 18.47 30.46 37.40
CA LEU A 133 17.56 30.92 36.35
C LEU A 133 17.57 32.45 36.18
N LEU A 134 17.36 33.21 37.26
CA LEU A 134 17.13 34.66 37.18
C LEU A 134 18.40 35.41 36.73
N ARG A 135 19.58 35.00 37.20
CA ARG A 135 20.86 35.59 36.74
C ARG A 135 21.08 35.38 35.25
N HIS A 136 20.66 34.23 34.71
CA HIS A 136 20.86 33.88 33.30
C HIS A 136 19.58 34.04 32.47
N TYR A 137 18.61 34.83 32.95
CA TYR A 137 17.29 34.99 32.32
C TYR A 137 17.37 35.30 30.82
N ARG A 138 18.25 36.24 30.42
CA ARG A 138 18.42 36.62 29.00
C ARG A 138 18.95 35.46 28.14
N LEU A 139 19.79 34.59 28.72
CA LEU A 139 20.32 33.43 28.02
C LEU A 139 19.22 32.40 27.77
N TYR A 140 18.43 32.08 28.80
CA TYR A 140 17.27 31.19 28.66
C TYR A 140 16.29 31.75 27.62
N GLN A 141 15.91 33.02 27.72
CA GLN A 141 15.02 33.63 26.74
C GLN A 141 15.61 33.57 25.32
N HIS A 142 16.90 33.85 25.15
CA HIS A 142 17.54 33.80 23.83
C HIS A 142 17.54 32.39 23.23
N VAL A 143 17.92 31.37 24.01
CA VAL A 143 17.98 29.97 23.54
C VAL A 143 16.62 29.47 23.06
N PHE A 144 15.55 29.81 23.78
CA PHE A 144 14.21 29.30 23.48
C PHE A 144 13.43 30.19 22.49
N SER A 145 13.67 31.49 22.44
CA SER A 145 12.96 32.41 21.54
C SER A 145 13.65 32.64 20.19
N THR A 146 14.97 32.44 20.08
CA THR A 146 15.70 32.69 18.83
C THR A 146 15.88 31.40 18.05
N GLU A 147 15.39 31.36 16.80
CA GLU A 147 15.71 30.29 15.87
C GLU A 147 17.18 30.35 15.48
N GLN A 148 17.89 29.24 15.65
CA GLN A 148 19.29 29.13 15.22
C GLN A 148 19.32 28.60 13.79
N ALA A 149 20.15 29.22 12.95
CA ALA A 149 20.37 28.73 11.59
C ALA A 149 21.11 27.38 11.66
N HIS A 150 20.42 26.30 11.31
CA HIS A 150 21.04 24.99 11.18
C HIS A 150 21.83 24.92 9.88
N ILE A 151 23.15 24.79 9.98
CA ILE A 151 24.00 24.52 8.82
C ILE A 151 23.98 23.00 8.58
N GLN A 152 23.23 22.57 7.58
CA GLN A 152 23.22 21.18 7.14
C GLN A 152 24.37 20.96 6.14
N TYR A 153 25.25 20.02 6.44
CA TYR A 153 26.29 19.57 5.53
C TYR A 153 25.89 18.22 4.96
N THR A 154 25.72 18.16 3.64
CA THR A 154 25.52 16.90 2.92
C THR A 154 26.89 16.39 2.48
N ALA A 155 27.31 15.24 3.00
CA ALA A 155 28.54 14.58 2.56
C ALA A 155 28.16 13.37 1.69
N GLU A 156 28.58 13.36 0.44
CA GLU A 156 28.49 12.20 -0.43
C GLU A 156 29.73 11.33 -0.20
N LEU A 157 29.53 10.18 0.46
CA LEU A 157 30.59 9.20 0.65
C LEU A 157 30.52 8.19 -0.48
N LEU A 158 31.59 8.07 -1.28
CA LEU A 158 31.71 7.00 -2.25
C LEU A 158 32.04 5.70 -1.49
N VAL A 159 31.03 4.86 -1.26
CA VAL A 159 31.22 3.54 -0.67
C VAL A 159 31.61 2.58 -1.79
N GLU A 160 32.82 2.03 -1.73
CA GLU A 160 33.23 0.94 -2.62
C GLU A 160 32.36 -0.29 -2.34
N THR A 161 31.45 -0.61 -3.25
CA THR A 161 30.66 -1.84 -3.17
C THR A 161 31.51 -3.04 -3.56
N ALA A 162 31.27 -4.18 -2.90
CA ALA A 162 31.91 -5.43 -3.28
C ALA A 162 31.62 -5.71 -4.77
N ARG A 163 32.66 -6.04 -5.54
CA ARG A 163 32.54 -6.31 -6.98
C ARG A 163 31.65 -7.52 -7.21
N VAL A 164 30.38 -7.29 -7.50
CA VAL A 164 29.45 -8.34 -7.88
C VAL A 164 29.90 -8.89 -9.24
N PRO A 165 30.13 -10.21 -9.40
CA PRO A 165 30.43 -10.77 -10.70
C PRO A 165 29.29 -10.47 -11.67
N SER A 166 29.59 -10.27 -12.95
CA SER A 166 28.56 -10.02 -13.96
C SER A 166 27.55 -11.16 -13.98
N PHE A 167 26.30 -10.87 -14.33
CA PHE A 167 25.23 -11.88 -14.40
C PHE A 167 25.59 -13.02 -15.39
N GLU A 168 26.39 -12.71 -16.41
CA GLU A 168 26.96 -13.68 -17.35
C GLU A 168 27.91 -14.68 -16.68
N ALA A 169 28.66 -14.25 -15.66
CA ALA A 169 29.54 -15.13 -14.89
C ALA A 169 28.78 -15.96 -13.83
N ALA A 170 27.51 -15.63 -13.58
CA ALA A 170 26.64 -16.35 -12.62
C ALA A 170 25.77 -17.42 -13.29
N MET A 171 25.52 -17.34 -14.60
CA MET A 171 24.80 -18.38 -15.34
C MET A 171 25.76 -19.48 -15.81
N SER A 172 25.31 -20.72 -15.70
CA SER A 172 26.04 -21.83 -16.31
C SER A 172 25.98 -21.75 -17.84
N GLN A 173 27.02 -22.21 -18.53
CA GLN A 173 27.07 -22.24 -20.00
C GLN A 173 25.83 -22.93 -20.61
N SER A 174 25.33 -23.98 -19.95
CA SER A 174 24.13 -24.72 -20.35
C SER A 174 22.84 -23.90 -20.29
N GLU A 175 22.70 -23.01 -19.31
CA GLU A 175 21.53 -22.14 -19.19
C GLU A 175 21.56 -21.02 -20.24
N TRP A 176 22.75 -20.52 -20.55
CA TRP A 176 22.96 -19.52 -21.59
C TRP A 176 22.62 -20.08 -22.98
N ASP A 177 23.10 -21.27 -23.31
CA ASP A 177 22.79 -21.96 -24.57
C ASP A 177 21.29 -22.26 -24.71
N ALA A 178 20.63 -22.68 -23.63
CA ALA A 178 19.20 -22.93 -23.61
C ALA A 178 18.37 -21.65 -23.81
N MET A 179 18.82 -20.51 -23.26
CA MET A 179 18.17 -19.22 -23.48
C MET A 179 18.27 -18.79 -24.95
N HIS A 180 19.44 -18.95 -25.58
CA HIS A 180 19.63 -18.59 -26.98
C HIS A 180 18.81 -19.48 -27.92
N GLU A 181 18.77 -20.79 -27.68
CA GLU A 181 17.93 -21.67 -28.49
C GLU A 181 16.44 -21.37 -28.33
N LYS A 182 16.00 -21.03 -27.11
CA LYS A 182 14.62 -20.56 -26.91
C LYS A 182 14.32 -19.28 -27.69
N GLN A 183 15.22 -18.30 -27.66
CA GLN A 183 15.07 -17.06 -28.43
C GLN A 183 15.03 -17.31 -29.94
N ARG A 184 15.86 -18.23 -30.45
CA ARG A 184 15.85 -18.62 -31.87
C ARG A 184 14.52 -19.26 -32.27
N LEU A 185 14.01 -20.19 -31.47
CA LEU A 185 12.73 -20.86 -31.70
C LEU A 185 11.55 -19.87 -31.64
N ASP A 186 11.56 -18.94 -30.69
CA ASP A 186 10.54 -17.91 -30.57
C ASP A 186 10.58 -16.93 -31.75
N ALA A 187 11.77 -16.57 -32.24
CA ALA A 187 11.94 -15.75 -33.45
C ALA A 187 11.45 -16.47 -34.72
N GLU A 188 11.70 -17.77 -34.86
CA GLU A 188 11.17 -18.56 -35.98
C GLU A 188 9.65 -18.68 -35.93
N ARG A 189 9.06 -18.86 -34.74
CA ARG A 189 7.60 -18.85 -34.56
C ARG A 189 7.00 -17.50 -34.90
N ALA A 190 7.64 -16.40 -34.49
CA ALA A 190 7.18 -15.06 -34.82
C ALA A 190 7.24 -14.79 -36.32
N LYS A 191 8.28 -15.24 -37.03
CA LYS A 191 8.37 -15.14 -38.49
C LYS A 191 7.26 -15.91 -39.20
N LYS A 192 7.01 -17.17 -38.80
CA LYS A 192 5.92 -17.98 -39.36
C LYS A 192 4.55 -17.36 -39.13
N ALA A 193 4.30 -16.85 -37.92
CA ALA A 193 3.05 -16.16 -37.61
C ALA A 193 2.87 -14.86 -38.43
N ALA A 194 3.95 -14.12 -38.70
CA ALA A 194 3.91 -12.94 -39.55
C ALA A 194 3.64 -13.29 -41.03
N GLU A 195 4.25 -14.36 -41.55
CA GLU A 195 3.98 -14.88 -42.90
C GLU A 195 2.53 -15.35 -43.05
N GLU A 196 2.00 -16.09 -42.08
CA GLU A 196 0.60 -16.52 -42.06
C GLU A 196 -0.37 -15.32 -41.99
N ALA A 197 -0.04 -14.28 -41.22
CA ALA A 197 -0.84 -13.08 -41.12
C ALA A 197 -0.86 -12.25 -42.43
N GLU A 198 0.27 -12.16 -43.14
CA GLU A 198 0.33 -11.52 -44.45
C GLU A 198 -0.48 -12.28 -45.50
N VAL A 199 -0.41 -13.62 -45.52
CA VAL A 199 -1.22 -14.46 -46.40
C VAL A 199 -2.72 -14.28 -46.10
N ALA A 200 -3.10 -14.24 -44.83
CA ALA A 200 -4.49 -13.98 -44.43
C ALA A 200 -4.97 -12.59 -44.87
N ARG A 201 -4.13 -11.55 -44.74
CA ARG A 201 -4.49 -10.19 -45.17
C ARG A 201 -4.71 -10.12 -46.69
N LEU A 202 -3.84 -10.73 -47.48
CA LEU A 202 -3.98 -10.79 -48.93
C LEU A 202 -5.25 -11.56 -49.37
N ALA A 203 -5.59 -12.64 -48.66
CA ALA A 203 -6.82 -13.39 -48.93
C ALA A 203 -8.09 -12.58 -48.60
N ASP A 204 -8.08 -11.84 -47.48
CA ASP A 204 -9.19 -10.97 -47.10
C ASP A 204 -9.35 -9.78 -48.07
N GLU A 205 -8.25 -9.18 -48.53
CA GLU A 205 -8.27 -8.14 -49.56
C GLU A 205 -8.83 -8.66 -50.89
N ALA A 206 -8.43 -9.87 -51.31
CA ALA A 206 -8.96 -10.51 -52.51
C ALA A 206 -10.47 -10.78 -52.41
N ARG A 207 -10.96 -11.26 -51.27
CA ARG A 207 -12.40 -11.49 -51.04
C ARG A 207 -13.20 -10.19 -51.10
N ARG A 208 -12.68 -9.10 -50.52
CA ARG A 208 -13.34 -7.78 -50.57
C ARG A 208 -13.40 -7.24 -51.99
N ALA A 209 -12.32 -7.37 -52.76
CA ALA A 209 -12.29 -6.96 -54.17
C ALA A 209 -13.28 -7.77 -55.04
N GLU A 210 -13.41 -9.07 -54.81
CA GLU A 210 -14.38 -9.91 -55.51
C GLU A 210 -15.84 -9.51 -55.20
N GLU A 211 -16.14 -9.23 -53.92
CA GLU A 211 -17.47 -8.77 -53.51
C GLU A 211 -17.84 -7.38 -54.07
N GLU A 212 -16.87 -6.47 -54.19
CA GLU A 212 -17.04 -5.16 -54.81
C GLU A 212 -17.25 -5.29 -56.33
N ALA A 213 -16.48 -6.16 -57.01
CA ALA A 213 -16.66 -6.44 -58.43
C ALA A 213 -18.03 -7.06 -58.72
N ARG A 214 -18.53 -7.96 -57.85
CA ARG A 214 -19.88 -8.53 -57.98
C ARG A 214 -20.97 -7.46 -57.84
N ARG A 215 -20.85 -6.56 -56.86
CA ARG A 215 -21.79 -5.45 -56.66
C ARG A 215 -21.80 -4.50 -57.86
N ALA A 216 -20.62 -4.15 -58.38
CA ALA A 216 -20.51 -3.30 -59.58
C ALA A 216 -21.14 -3.95 -60.83
N ALA A 217 -20.97 -5.26 -60.99
CA ALA A 217 -21.58 -6.00 -62.10
C ALA A 217 -23.12 -6.06 -61.99
N GLU A 218 -23.66 -6.22 -60.78
CA GLU A 218 -25.11 -6.18 -60.53
C GLU A 218 -25.69 -4.78 -60.78
N GLU A 219 -24.99 -3.72 -60.36
CA GLU A 219 -25.40 -2.33 -60.65
C GLU A 219 -25.35 -2.01 -62.15
N ALA A 220 -24.32 -2.47 -62.87
CA ALA A 220 -24.23 -2.33 -64.32
C ALA A 220 -25.38 -3.05 -65.03
N ARG A 221 -25.72 -4.27 -64.61
CA ARG A 221 -26.86 -5.03 -65.16
C ARG A 221 -28.19 -4.30 -64.92
N ARG A 222 -28.36 -3.72 -63.72
CA ARG A 222 -29.54 -2.93 -63.38
C ARG A 222 -29.63 -1.63 -64.19
N ALA A 223 -28.49 -1.00 -64.49
CA ALA A 223 -28.43 0.20 -65.32
C ALA A 223 -28.77 -0.09 -66.80
N GLU A 224 -28.34 -1.23 -67.35
CA GLU A 224 -28.72 -1.65 -68.71
C GLU A 224 -30.22 -1.91 -68.84
N LEU A 225 -30.83 -2.56 -67.83
CA LEU A 225 -32.27 -2.79 -67.77
C LEU A 225 -33.09 -1.49 -67.61
N ALA A 226 -32.49 -0.42 -67.06
CA ALA A 226 -33.14 0.88 -66.89
C ALA A 226 -33.04 1.79 -68.12
N ARG A 227 -32.21 1.46 -69.11
CA ARG A 227 -32.04 2.24 -70.34
C ARG A 227 -33.25 2.04 -71.25
N LYS A 228 -33.83 3.13 -71.77
CA LYS A 228 -34.96 3.07 -72.70
C LYS A 228 -34.51 2.48 -74.06
N PRO A 229 -35.18 1.46 -74.61
CA PRO A 229 -34.77 0.82 -75.86
C PRO A 229 -35.08 1.75 -77.04
N ALA A 230 -34.20 1.79 -78.04
CA ALA A 230 -34.36 2.65 -79.22
C ALA A 230 -35.05 1.91 -80.39
N THR A 231 -35.10 0.58 -80.35
CA THR A 231 -35.71 -0.27 -81.38
C THR A 231 -36.75 -1.24 -80.81
N LEU A 232 -37.69 -1.71 -81.65
CA LEU A 232 -38.76 -2.63 -81.25
C LEU A 232 -38.22 -4.01 -80.81
N GLU A 233 -37.14 -4.50 -81.44
CA GLU A 233 -36.47 -5.74 -81.05
C GLU A 233 -35.82 -5.64 -79.67
N GLU A 234 -35.18 -4.51 -79.34
CA GLU A 234 -34.63 -4.25 -78.00
C GLU A 234 -35.73 -4.16 -76.92
N ALA A 235 -36.90 -3.60 -77.25
CA ALA A 235 -38.03 -3.54 -76.33
C ALA A 235 -38.60 -4.92 -76.00
N ILE A 236 -38.63 -5.84 -76.98
CA ILE A 236 -39.03 -7.23 -76.77
C ILE A 236 -37.98 -7.95 -75.90
N GLN A 237 -36.69 -7.75 -76.16
CA GLN A 237 -35.61 -8.35 -75.36
C GLN A 237 -35.62 -7.88 -73.90
N GLN A 238 -35.85 -6.59 -73.64
CA GLN A 238 -35.98 -6.06 -72.28
C GLN A 238 -37.23 -6.61 -71.56
N LEU A 239 -38.37 -6.73 -72.26
CA LEU A 239 -39.56 -7.33 -71.68
C LEU A 239 -39.33 -8.81 -71.32
N VAL A 240 -38.63 -9.56 -72.17
CA VAL A 240 -38.23 -10.94 -71.92
C VAL A 240 -37.23 -11.02 -70.75
N ALA A 241 -36.27 -10.10 -70.66
CA ALA A 241 -35.31 -10.05 -69.56
C ALA A 241 -35.99 -9.76 -68.22
N VAL A 242 -36.92 -8.81 -68.17
CA VAL A 242 -37.72 -8.51 -66.96
C VAL A 242 -38.59 -9.69 -66.56
N ARG A 243 -39.21 -10.38 -67.53
CA ARG A 243 -40.02 -11.57 -67.26
C ARG A 243 -39.16 -12.75 -66.79
N LEU A 244 -37.96 -12.91 -67.33
CA LEU A 244 -36.98 -13.89 -66.86
C LEU A 244 -36.43 -13.56 -65.47
N GLU A 245 -36.21 -12.29 -65.12
CA GLU A 245 -35.82 -11.91 -63.76
C GLU A 245 -36.95 -12.18 -62.77
N ALA A 246 -38.19 -11.84 -63.11
CA ALA A 246 -39.36 -12.17 -62.29
C ALA A 246 -39.55 -13.69 -62.14
N GLU A 247 -39.37 -14.47 -63.21
CA GLU A 247 -39.41 -15.93 -63.13
C GLU A 247 -38.23 -16.51 -62.33
N LYS A 248 -37.02 -15.94 -62.45
CA LYS A 248 -35.86 -16.35 -61.63
C LYS A 248 -36.08 -16.05 -60.16
N GLU A 249 -36.60 -14.88 -59.81
CA GLU A 249 -36.93 -14.52 -58.43
C GLU A 249 -38.02 -15.44 -57.87
N ALA A 250 -39.06 -15.73 -58.66
CA ALA A 250 -40.09 -16.69 -58.29
C ALA A 250 -39.52 -18.11 -58.11
N LEU A 251 -38.58 -18.52 -58.97
CA LEU A 251 -37.91 -19.82 -58.89
C LEU A 251 -37.00 -19.91 -57.65
N VAL A 252 -36.23 -18.86 -57.35
CA VAL A 252 -35.38 -18.78 -56.15
C VAL A 252 -36.22 -18.78 -54.88
N ALA A 253 -37.34 -18.04 -54.85
CA ALA A 253 -38.28 -18.08 -53.74
C ALA A 253 -38.89 -19.48 -53.56
N HIS A 254 -39.27 -20.14 -54.66
CA HIS A 254 -39.79 -21.50 -54.63
C HIS A 254 -38.73 -22.53 -54.19
N TYR A 255 -37.47 -22.38 -54.61
CA TYR A 255 -36.38 -23.24 -54.15
C TYR A 255 -36.05 -23.02 -52.67
N LYS A 256 -35.99 -21.77 -52.19
CA LYS A 256 -35.82 -21.49 -50.76
C LYS A 256 -36.95 -22.05 -49.92
N ALA A 257 -38.20 -21.86 -50.36
CA ALA A 257 -39.34 -22.45 -49.68
C ALA A 257 -39.26 -23.99 -49.62
N LYS A 258 -38.77 -24.64 -50.69
CA LYS A 258 -38.51 -26.08 -50.69
C LYS A 258 -37.32 -26.48 -49.82
N GLU A 259 -36.25 -25.70 -49.77
CA GLU A 259 -35.12 -25.94 -48.88
C GLU A 259 -35.56 -25.85 -47.42
N ASP A 260 -36.34 -24.84 -47.06
CA ASP A 260 -36.90 -24.69 -45.72
C ASP A 260 -37.88 -25.83 -45.39
N GLU A 261 -38.72 -26.26 -46.34
CA GLU A 261 -39.60 -27.43 -46.16
C GLU A 261 -38.79 -28.73 -45.99
N MET A 262 -37.72 -28.91 -46.76
CA MET A 262 -36.85 -30.08 -46.63
C MET A 262 -36.04 -30.04 -45.33
N LEU A 263 -35.55 -28.88 -44.89
CA LEU A 263 -34.89 -28.70 -43.60
C LEU A 263 -35.85 -28.99 -42.44
N ALA A 264 -37.10 -28.54 -42.53
CA ALA A 264 -38.14 -28.87 -41.56
C ALA A 264 -38.44 -30.38 -41.53
N LYS A 265 -38.54 -31.03 -42.70
CA LYS A 265 -38.69 -32.50 -42.79
C LYS A 265 -37.46 -33.25 -42.28
N ILE A 266 -36.25 -32.71 -42.47
CA ILE A 266 -35.02 -33.29 -41.92
C ILE A 266 -35.06 -33.19 -40.39
N SER A 267 -35.45 -32.04 -39.81
CA SER A 267 -35.61 -31.94 -38.36
C SER A 267 -36.71 -32.86 -37.83
N GLU A 268 -37.85 -32.98 -38.51
CA GLU A 268 -38.91 -33.93 -38.13
C GLU A 268 -38.45 -35.39 -38.23
N LEU A 269 -37.63 -35.73 -39.24
CA LEU A 269 -37.04 -37.06 -39.38
C LEU A 269 -35.95 -37.33 -38.34
N GLU A 270 -35.14 -36.34 -37.97
CA GLU A 270 -34.18 -36.43 -36.87
C GLU A 270 -34.89 -36.62 -35.52
N GLU A 271 -36.01 -35.95 -35.30
CA GLU A 271 -36.89 -36.15 -34.14
C GLU A 271 -37.62 -37.51 -34.18
N ALA A 272 -38.04 -37.97 -35.36
CA ALA A 272 -38.62 -39.29 -35.55
C ALA A 272 -37.60 -40.43 -35.36
N ILE A 273 -36.33 -40.22 -35.71
CA ILE A 273 -35.21 -41.14 -35.44
C ILE A 273 -34.87 -41.11 -33.95
N ALA A 274 -34.97 -39.96 -33.28
CA ALA A 274 -34.80 -39.86 -31.83
C ALA A 274 -35.92 -40.58 -31.05
N THR A 275 -37.14 -40.64 -31.59
CA THR A 275 -38.31 -41.28 -30.95
C THR A 275 -38.56 -42.73 -31.39
N LYS A 276 -38.14 -43.14 -32.59
CA LYS A 276 -38.06 -44.56 -33.02
C LYS A 276 -36.71 -45.16 -32.67
N LYS A 277 -36.59 -45.62 -31.43
CA LYS A 277 -35.54 -46.54 -30.97
C LYS A 277 -35.41 -47.75 -31.92
N PRO A 278 -34.26 -47.99 -32.59
CA PRO A 278 -34.01 -49.29 -33.19
C PRO A 278 -33.72 -50.33 -32.09
N PRO A 279 -34.09 -51.61 -32.32
CA PRO A 279 -34.03 -52.65 -31.31
C PRO A 279 -32.59 -53.06 -30.99
N SER A 280 -32.35 -53.23 -29.69
CA SER A 280 -31.30 -54.03 -29.07
C SER A 280 -30.69 -55.12 -29.97
N ALA A 281 -29.42 -54.95 -30.33
CA ALA A 281 -28.51 -56.04 -30.66
C ALA A 281 -27.11 -55.69 -30.15
N GLY A 282 -26.57 -56.49 -29.21
CA GLY A 282 -25.16 -56.40 -28.81
C GLY A 282 -24.84 -56.45 -27.31
N GLY A 283 -25.74 -56.92 -26.45
CA GLY A 283 -25.43 -57.27 -25.06
C GLY A 283 -24.99 -58.73 -24.94
N THR A 284 -23.74 -59.08 -25.32
CA THR A 284 -23.25 -60.47 -25.10
C THR A 284 -21.72 -60.63 -24.96
N LYS A 285 -20.96 -59.60 -24.55
CA LYS A 285 -19.51 -59.80 -24.29
C LYS A 285 -18.97 -59.35 -22.94
N ARG A 286 -19.78 -58.70 -22.09
CA ARG A 286 -19.27 -58.15 -20.81
C ARG A 286 -19.64 -58.95 -19.55
N LYS A 287 -20.54 -59.94 -19.65
CA LYS A 287 -20.94 -60.78 -18.51
C LYS A 287 -20.08 -62.05 -18.38
N GLU A 288 -19.68 -62.67 -19.48
CA GLU A 288 -18.82 -63.87 -19.45
C GLU A 288 -17.38 -63.59 -18.97
N ALA A 289 -16.87 -62.36 -19.16
CA ALA A 289 -15.53 -61.98 -18.69
C ALA A 289 -15.46 -61.74 -17.17
N LYS A 290 -16.60 -61.50 -16.50
CA LYS A 290 -16.63 -61.25 -15.05
C LYS A 290 -16.84 -62.54 -14.25
N GLU A 291 -17.68 -63.46 -14.73
CA GLU A 291 -17.88 -64.77 -14.09
C GLU A 291 -16.68 -65.72 -14.24
N ALA A 292 -15.89 -65.61 -15.32
CA ALA A 292 -14.66 -66.40 -15.49
C ALA A 292 -13.50 -65.97 -14.58
N ARG A 293 -13.53 -64.73 -14.05
CA ARG A 293 -12.49 -64.19 -13.16
C ARG A 293 -12.77 -64.54 -11.70
N GLU A 294 -14.03 -64.48 -11.28
CA GLU A 294 -14.45 -64.85 -9.92
C GLU A 294 -14.41 -66.37 -9.67
N ALA A 295 -14.61 -67.21 -10.71
CA ALA A 295 -14.45 -68.67 -10.59
C ALA A 295 -12.98 -69.14 -10.52
N LYS A 296 -12.02 -68.31 -10.93
CA LYS A 296 -10.59 -68.63 -10.88
C LYS A 296 -9.96 -68.27 -9.53
N GLU A 297 -10.41 -67.16 -8.91
CA GLU A 297 -9.99 -66.77 -7.56
C GLU A 297 -10.58 -67.68 -6.46
N ALA A 298 -11.74 -68.32 -6.68
CA ALA A 298 -12.31 -69.27 -5.71
C ALA A 298 -11.63 -70.66 -5.69
N ARG A 299 -10.78 -70.98 -6.68
CA ARG A 299 -10.08 -72.28 -6.77
C ARG A 299 -8.66 -72.26 -6.23
N GLU A 300 -8.00 -71.11 -6.13
CA GLU A 300 -6.65 -70.97 -5.55
C GLU A 300 -6.64 -70.83 -4.02
N VAL A 301 -7.80 -70.58 -3.38
CA VAL A 301 -7.91 -70.46 -1.91
C VAL A 301 -8.22 -71.81 -1.22
N LYS A 302 -8.34 -72.91 -1.98
CA LYS A 302 -8.71 -74.24 -1.44
C LYS A 302 -7.61 -75.30 -1.50
N ASP A 303 -6.42 -74.96 -2.00
CA ASP A 303 -5.21 -75.81 -2.01
C ASP A 303 -4.01 -75.11 -1.32
N SER A 304 -4.27 -74.31 -0.27
CA SER A 304 -3.25 -73.80 0.66
C SER A 304 -3.76 -73.87 2.09
#